data_AF-A0A1C7W4I8-F1
#
_entry.id   AF-A0A1C7W4I8-F1
#
_cell.length_a   1.000
_cell.length_b   1.000
_cell.length_c   1.000
_cell.angle_alpha   90.00
_cell.angle_beta   90.00
_cell.angle_gamma   90.00
#
_symmetry.space_group_name_H-M   'P 1'
#
loop_
_entity.id
_entity.type
_entity.pdbx_description
1 polymer ?
#
loop_
_entity_poly.entity_id
_entity_poly.type
_entity_poly.pdbx_seq_one_letter_code
_entity_poly.pdbx_strand_id
1 'polypeptide(L)'
;MYLRWKFFYYRDCFEGTPPDEIYKGLAKAIKCEELEPLSMTNIKMEAYTFSILDLMAKAKLSMMDNDNEFYEVIELMDAIIPYNSNGFYYKLIYELFKWKCKCRVSIKEIIEYKRKNKKVHEGMVHSEGLHIDAALSFYLNEIGMVKQARKLLLSVRDNGFTTGIVNQYLNSTNTLNYEGDNGK
;
A
#
# COMPACT_ATOMS: atom_id res chain seq x y z
N MET A 1 11.95 17.19 -28.79
CA MET A 1 11.25 16.25 -29.73
C MET A 1 11.37 14.77 -29.32
N TYR A 2 12.46 14.37 -28.65
CA TYR A 2 12.71 12.98 -28.23
C TYR A 2 11.79 12.49 -27.10
N LEU A 3 11.48 13.34 -26.10
CA LEU A 3 10.64 12.97 -24.95
C LEU A 3 9.22 12.56 -25.34
N ARG A 4 8.65 13.22 -26.35
CA ARG A 4 7.32 12.89 -26.90
C ARG A 4 7.21 11.42 -27.28
N TRP A 5 8.17 10.92 -28.06
CA TRP A 5 8.14 9.53 -28.53
C TRP A 5 8.42 8.54 -27.41
N LYS A 6 9.29 8.90 -26.46
CA LYS A 6 9.51 8.10 -25.25
C LYS A 6 8.26 7.98 -24.40
N PHE A 7 7.56 9.09 -24.19
CA PHE A 7 6.28 9.09 -23.50
C PHE A 7 5.27 8.17 -24.18
N PHE A 8 5.03 8.33 -25.49
CA PHE A 8 4.05 7.51 -26.20
C PHE A 8 4.41 6.02 -26.19
N TYR A 9 5.69 5.70 -26.40
CA TYR A 9 6.16 4.32 -26.31
C TYR A 9 5.81 3.69 -24.95
N TYR A 10 6.26 4.29 -23.84
CA TYR A 10 6.04 3.72 -22.52
C TYR A 10 4.59 3.79 -22.04
N ARG A 11 3.81 4.78 -22.49
CA ARG A 11 2.37 4.85 -22.25
C ARG A 11 1.66 3.66 -22.90
N ASP A 12 1.98 3.38 -24.16
CA ASP A 12 1.27 2.38 -24.94
C ASP A 12 1.66 0.95 -24.55
N CYS A 13 2.91 0.73 -24.13
CA CYS A 13 3.39 -0.57 -23.66
C CYS A 13 3.39 -0.72 -22.13
N PHE A 14 2.79 0.21 -21.38
CA PHE A 14 2.91 0.27 -19.92
C PHE A 14 2.53 -1.05 -19.23
N GLU A 15 1.38 -1.62 -19.61
CA GLU A 15 0.85 -2.84 -18.98
C GLU A 15 1.64 -4.10 -19.38
N GLY A 16 2.42 -4.04 -20.47
CA GLY A 16 3.20 -5.17 -20.97
C GLY A 16 4.69 -5.11 -20.64
N THR A 17 5.17 -4.03 -20.02
CA THR A 17 6.58 -3.80 -19.75
C THR A 17 6.85 -3.83 -18.24
N PRO A 18 7.92 -4.48 -17.76
CA PRO A 18 8.27 -4.47 -16.35
C PRO A 18 8.42 -3.03 -15.81
N PRO A 19 7.80 -2.67 -14.67
CA PRO A 19 7.85 -1.30 -14.14
C PRO A 19 9.26 -0.74 -13.92
N ASP A 20 10.23 -1.59 -13.56
CA ASP A 20 11.63 -1.21 -13.39
C ASP A 20 12.26 -0.75 -14.71
N GLU A 21 11.96 -1.44 -15.80
CA GLU A 21 12.43 -1.06 -17.15
C GLU A 21 11.79 0.25 -17.61
N ILE A 22 10.51 0.45 -17.31
CA ILE A 22 9.81 1.72 -17.58
C ILE A 22 10.51 2.86 -16.84
N TYR A 23 10.71 2.70 -15.53
CA TYR A 23 11.32 3.72 -14.69
C TYR A 23 12.73 4.06 -15.15
N LYS A 24 13.61 3.06 -15.34
CA LYS A 24 14.99 3.26 -15.78
C LYS A 24 15.06 3.90 -17.16
N GLY A 25 14.23 3.44 -18.09
CA GLY A 25 14.20 3.96 -19.45
C GLY A 25 13.72 5.41 -19.53
N LEU A 26 12.72 5.78 -18.73
CA LEU A 26 12.22 7.14 -18.61
C LEU A 26 13.21 8.05 -17.86
N ALA A 27 13.80 7.58 -16.76
CA ALA A 27 14.83 8.31 -16.01
C ALA A 27 16.03 8.65 -16.90
N LYS A 28 16.52 7.69 -17.69
CA LYS A 28 17.58 7.93 -18.68
C LYS A 28 17.17 8.95 -19.75
N ALA A 29 15.91 8.94 -20.18
CA ALA A 29 15.43 9.87 -21.20
C ALA A 29 15.33 11.31 -20.68
N ILE A 30 14.83 11.50 -19.46
CA ILE A 30 14.54 12.81 -18.88
C ILE A 30 15.77 13.50 -18.29
N LYS A 31 16.78 12.74 -17.82
CA LYS A 31 18.01 13.31 -17.25
C LYS A 31 18.83 14.09 -18.27
N CYS A 32 19.49 15.15 -17.79
CA CYS A 32 20.52 15.87 -18.54
C CYS A 32 21.85 15.11 -18.48
N GLU A 33 22.29 14.79 -17.26
CA GLU A 33 23.49 14.00 -16.96
C GLU A 33 23.08 12.64 -16.38
N GLU A 34 23.52 11.55 -17.03
CA GLU A 34 23.06 10.19 -16.72
C GLU A 34 23.50 9.71 -15.32
N LEU A 35 24.72 10.09 -14.91
CA LEU A 35 25.33 9.69 -13.64
C LEU A 35 24.80 10.47 -12.43
N GLU A 36 24.24 11.65 -12.66
CA GLU A 36 23.71 12.51 -11.61
C GLU A 36 22.29 12.05 -11.17
N PRO A 37 21.90 12.28 -9.91
CA PRO A 37 20.58 11.89 -9.41
C PRO A 37 19.45 12.65 -10.12
N LEU A 38 18.23 12.15 -9.98
CA LEU A 38 17.05 12.82 -10.51
C LEU A 38 16.76 14.06 -9.66
N SER A 39 16.77 15.25 -10.25
CA SER A 39 16.54 16.51 -9.54
C SER A 39 16.03 17.59 -10.49
N MET A 40 15.48 18.69 -9.96
CA MET A 40 15.04 19.83 -10.78
C MET A 40 16.18 20.44 -11.61
N THR A 41 17.42 20.32 -11.15
CA THR A 41 18.61 20.83 -11.86
C THR A 41 19.16 19.84 -12.89
N ASN A 42 18.75 18.56 -12.84
CA ASN A 42 19.24 17.49 -13.71
C ASN A 42 18.14 16.85 -14.56
N ILE A 43 17.04 17.55 -14.83
CA ILE A 43 15.99 17.10 -15.76
C ILE A 43 15.78 18.07 -16.90
N LYS A 44 15.46 17.52 -18.07
CA LYS A 44 15.04 18.29 -19.25
C LYS A 44 13.67 18.90 -18.98
N MET A 45 13.60 20.22 -18.93
CA MET A 45 12.36 20.97 -18.76
C MET A 45 11.73 21.31 -20.11
N GLU A 46 11.07 20.33 -20.73
CA GLU A 46 10.44 20.45 -22.05
C GLU A 46 8.98 19.99 -22.03
N ALA A 47 8.31 20.10 -23.17
CA ALA A 47 7.04 19.42 -23.38
C ALA A 47 7.18 17.91 -23.06
N TYR A 48 6.17 17.34 -22.40
CA TYR A 48 6.10 15.94 -21.93
C TYR A 48 6.93 15.59 -20.69
N THR A 49 7.74 16.49 -20.12
CA THR A 49 8.49 16.22 -18.86
C THR A 49 7.55 15.78 -17.74
N PHE A 50 6.47 16.53 -17.50
CA PHE A 50 5.47 16.15 -16.50
C PHE A 50 4.80 14.81 -16.80
N SER A 51 4.43 14.56 -18.06
CA SER A 51 3.80 13.29 -18.47
C SER A 51 4.73 12.09 -18.31
N ILE A 52 6.05 12.29 -18.44
CA ILE A 52 7.05 11.27 -18.15
C ILE A 52 7.13 11.02 -16.65
N LEU A 53 7.18 12.07 -15.82
CA LEU A 53 7.19 11.91 -14.36
C LEU A 53 5.93 11.20 -13.86
N ASP A 54 4.77 11.47 -14.48
CA ASP A 54 3.51 10.77 -14.20
C ASP A 54 3.62 9.25 -14.44
N LEU A 55 4.19 8.83 -15.59
CA LEU A 55 4.46 7.41 -15.85
C LEU A 55 5.50 6.82 -14.90
N MET A 56 6.54 7.58 -14.54
CA MET A 56 7.54 7.15 -13.56
C MET A 56 6.91 6.93 -12.18
N ALA A 57 6.02 7.81 -11.73
CA ALA A 57 5.29 7.67 -10.48
C ALA A 57 4.38 6.43 -10.49
N LYS A 58 3.66 6.19 -11.60
CA LYS A 58 2.85 4.97 -11.77
C LYS A 58 3.72 3.70 -11.73
N ALA A 59 4.90 3.72 -12.35
CA ALA A 59 5.84 2.60 -12.32
C ALA A 59 6.37 2.34 -10.90
N LYS A 60 6.80 3.38 -10.18
CA LYS A 60 7.27 3.27 -8.79
C LYS A 60 6.18 2.78 -7.84
N LEU A 61 4.95 3.25 -8.01
CA LEU A 61 3.79 2.77 -7.26
C LEU A 61 3.53 1.27 -7.48
N SER A 62 3.81 0.76 -8.68
CA SER A 62 3.63 -0.66 -8.99
C SER A 62 4.73 -1.53 -8.37
N MET A 63 5.94 -1.00 -8.24
CA MET A 63 7.09 -1.72 -7.66
C MET A 63 7.07 -1.73 -6.13
N MET A 64 6.69 -0.61 -5.51
CA MET A 64 6.78 -0.43 -4.04
C MET A 64 8.16 -0.81 -3.49
N ASP A 65 9.23 -0.51 -4.24
CA ASP A 65 10.59 -1.00 -4.01
C ASP A 65 11.46 -0.01 -3.21
N ASN A 66 11.26 1.30 -3.43
CA ASN A 66 12.07 2.35 -2.82
C ASN A 66 11.21 3.60 -2.53
N ASP A 67 10.95 3.85 -1.25
CA ASP A 67 10.19 5.00 -0.77
C ASP A 67 10.80 6.34 -1.21
N ASN A 68 12.12 6.48 -1.09
CA ASN A 68 12.81 7.74 -1.39
C ASN A 68 12.66 8.09 -2.86
N GLU A 69 12.94 7.14 -3.76
CA GLU A 69 12.81 7.36 -5.20
C GLU A 69 11.36 7.65 -5.62
N PHE A 70 10.37 7.01 -4.98
CA PHE A 70 8.97 7.35 -5.21
C PHE A 70 8.69 8.81 -4.85
N TYR A 71 9.08 9.23 -3.64
CA TYR A 71 8.83 10.60 -3.18
C TYR A 71 9.61 11.65 -3.96
N GLU A 72 10.84 11.36 -4.38
CA GLU A 72 11.63 12.22 -5.28
C GLU A 72 10.86 12.52 -6.58
N VAL A 73 10.24 11.51 -7.21
CA VAL A 73 9.43 11.73 -8.42
C VAL A 73 8.24 12.64 -8.13
N ILE A 74 7.54 12.44 -7.00
CA ILE A 74 6.39 13.28 -6.66
C ILE A 74 6.82 14.72 -6.35
N GLU A 75 7.93 14.92 -5.66
CA GLU A 75 8.49 16.26 -5.40
C GLU A 75 8.81 17.00 -6.69
N LEU A 76 9.34 16.30 -7.70
CA LEU A 76 9.56 16.88 -9.02
C LEU A 76 8.24 17.22 -9.72
N MET A 77 7.22 16.37 -9.63
CA MET A 77 5.89 16.69 -10.17
C MET A 77 5.31 17.95 -9.51
N ASP A 78 5.41 18.05 -8.19
CA ASP A 78 4.92 19.19 -7.40
C ASP A 78 5.73 20.47 -7.65
N ALA A 79 7.03 20.36 -7.94
CA ALA A 79 7.86 21.51 -8.30
C ALA A 79 7.52 22.07 -9.70
N ILE A 80 7.10 21.22 -10.64
CA ILE A 80 6.68 21.65 -11.99
C ILE A 80 5.25 22.16 -11.98
N ILE A 81 4.34 21.44 -11.33
CA ILE A 81 2.93 21.82 -11.18
C ILE A 81 2.55 21.66 -9.70
N PRO A 82 2.57 22.77 -8.93
CA PRO A 82 2.19 22.75 -7.53
C PRO A 82 0.78 22.20 -7.32
N TYR A 83 0.61 21.35 -6.31
CA TYR A 83 -0.67 20.73 -5.95
C TYR A 83 -1.33 19.97 -7.11
N ASN A 84 -0.55 19.33 -7.99
CA ASN A 84 -1.11 18.51 -9.05
C ASN A 84 -1.86 17.30 -8.46
N SER A 85 -3.04 17.03 -9.03
CA SER A 85 -3.95 15.99 -8.55
C SER A 85 -3.38 14.58 -8.69
N ASN A 86 -2.58 14.32 -9.72
CA ASN A 86 -1.94 13.01 -9.94
C ASN A 86 -0.91 12.69 -8.83
N GLY A 87 -0.01 13.62 -8.52
CA GLY A 87 1.00 13.46 -7.48
C GLY A 87 0.37 13.23 -6.11
N PHE A 88 -0.69 14.00 -5.80
CA PHE A 88 -1.47 13.78 -4.58
C PHE A 88 -2.16 12.41 -4.56
N TYR A 89 -2.78 12.01 -5.68
CA TYR A 89 -3.39 10.68 -5.83
C TYR A 89 -2.36 9.55 -5.59
N TYR A 90 -1.19 9.60 -6.24
CA TYR A 90 -0.18 8.56 -6.08
C TYR A 90 0.32 8.48 -4.64
N LYS A 91 0.57 9.62 -3.96
CA LYS A 91 0.94 9.65 -2.54
C LYS A 91 -0.06 8.90 -1.67
N LEU A 92 -1.36 9.14 -1.86
CA LEU A 92 -2.42 8.49 -1.09
C LEU A 92 -2.46 6.97 -1.32
N ILE A 93 -2.35 6.52 -2.57
CA ILE A 93 -2.35 5.08 -2.88
C ILE A 93 -1.09 4.40 -2.34
N TYR A 94 0.07 5.05 -2.44
CA TYR A 94 1.33 4.53 -1.93
C TYR A 94 1.27 4.28 -0.41
N GLU A 95 0.77 5.26 0.36
CA GLU A 95 0.61 5.11 1.81
C GLU A 95 -0.41 4.03 2.19
N LEU A 96 -1.50 3.90 1.43
CA LEU A 96 -2.45 2.80 1.61
C LEU A 96 -1.78 1.45 1.42
N PHE A 97 -0.96 1.28 0.38
CA PHE A 97 -0.25 0.04 0.10
C PHE A 97 0.82 -0.25 1.15
N LYS A 98 1.58 0.76 1.59
CA LYS A 98 2.54 0.62 2.70
C LYS A 98 1.85 0.14 3.96
N TRP A 99 0.71 0.71 4.31
CA TRP A 99 -0.04 0.27 5.47
C TRP A 99 -0.53 -1.19 5.33
N LYS A 100 -0.99 -1.61 4.16
CA LYS A 100 -1.33 -3.02 3.90
C LYS A 100 -0.12 -3.95 4.07
N CYS A 101 1.06 -3.54 3.60
CA CYS A 101 2.30 -4.29 3.80
C CYS A 101 2.64 -4.41 5.29
N LYS A 102 2.56 -3.31 6.05
CA LYS A 102 2.75 -3.32 7.52
C LYS A 102 1.78 -4.27 8.20
N CYS A 103 0.49 -4.25 7.83
CA CYS A 103 -0.51 -5.18 8.37
C CYS A 103 -0.12 -6.65 8.14
N ARG A 104 0.38 -7.00 6.94
CA ARG A 104 0.84 -8.36 6.64
C ARG A 104 2.06 -8.78 7.48
N VAL A 105 2.98 -7.86 7.74
CA VAL A 105 4.13 -8.11 8.63
C VAL A 105 3.64 -8.36 10.06
N SER A 106 2.78 -7.49 10.58
CA SER A 106 2.20 -7.65 11.92
C SER A 106 1.42 -8.96 12.08
N ILE A 107 0.68 -9.40 11.06
CA ILE A 107 0.02 -10.72 11.08
C ILE A 107 1.04 -11.85 11.26
N LYS A 108 2.16 -11.81 10.53
CA LYS A 108 3.23 -12.83 10.66
C LYS A 108 3.84 -12.82 12.06
N GLU A 109 4.13 -11.64 12.60
CA GLU A 109 4.66 -11.47 13.96
C GLU A 109 3.70 -12.01 15.01
N ILE A 110 2.40 -11.72 14.89
CA ILE A 110 1.37 -12.24 15.81
C ILE A 110 1.31 -13.77 15.74
N ILE A 111 1.28 -14.35 14.54
CA ILE A 111 1.26 -15.81 14.36
C ILE A 111 2.52 -16.45 14.96
N GLU A 112 3.68 -15.84 14.73
CA GLU A 112 4.94 -16.35 15.27
C GLU A 112 5.00 -16.24 16.80
N TYR A 113 4.53 -15.12 17.36
CA TYR A 113 4.38 -14.94 18.80
C TYR A 113 3.51 -16.04 19.41
N LYS A 114 2.33 -16.30 18.82
CA LYS A 114 1.42 -17.38 19.27
C LYS A 114 2.08 -18.76 19.19
N ARG A 115 2.89 -19.02 18.16
CA ARG A 115 3.60 -20.30 18.00
C ARG A 115 4.67 -20.52 19.07
N LYS A 116 5.41 -19.46 19.42
CA LYS A 116 6.53 -19.51 20.38
C LYS A 116 6.06 -19.47 21.84
N ASN A 117 5.00 -18.72 22.13
CA ASN A 117 4.52 -18.48 23.49
C ASN A 117 3.27 -19.31 23.79
N LYS A 118 3.49 -20.57 24.18
CA LYS A 118 2.44 -21.47 24.69
C LYS A 118 2.22 -21.36 26.21
N LYS A 119 3.00 -20.54 26.91
CA LYS A 119 2.93 -20.41 28.37
C LYS A 119 1.90 -19.36 28.75
N VAL A 120 0.93 -19.75 29.58
CA VAL A 120 -0.01 -18.84 30.23
C VAL A 120 0.79 -17.95 31.18
N HIS A 121 0.70 -16.63 31.00
CA HIS A 121 1.31 -15.68 31.93
C HIS A 121 0.39 -15.48 33.14
N GLU A 122 0.85 -15.89 34.33
CA GLU A 122 0.18 -15.61 35.60
C GLU A 122 0.06 -14.09 35.77
N GLY A 123 -1.18 -13.61 35.94
CA GLY A 123 -1.54 -12.18 35.93
C GLY A 123 -2.48 -11.79 34.78
N MET A 124 -2.54 -12.57 33.69
CA MET A 124 -3.48 -12.37 32.58
C MET A 124 -4.80 -13.14 32.76
N VAL A 125 -5.35 -13.09 33.98
CA VAL A 125 -6.37 -14.00 34.57
C VAL A 125 -7.67 -14.16 33.74
N HIS A 126 -7.91 -13.34 32.71
CA HIS A 126 -9.13 -13.41 31.90
C HIS A 126 -8.91 -13.33 30.38
N SER A 127 -7.67 -13.30 29.89
CA SER A 127 -7.46 -13.06 28.46
C SER A 127 -6.97 -14.25 27.66
N GLU A 128 -6.42 -15.33 28.24
CA GLU A 128 -5.95 -16.56 27.54
C GLU A 128 -5.36 -16.38 26.12
N GLY A 129 -4.73 -15.23 25.81
CA GLY A 129 -4.32 -14.88 24.44
C GLY A 129 -5.43 -14.39 23.48
N LEU A 130 -6.70 -14.38 23.89
CA LEU A 130 -7.86 -13.85 23.16
C LEU A 130 -7.71 -12.38 22.72
N HIS A 131 -7.00 -11.55 23.49
CA HIS A 131 -6.69 -10.17 23.08
C HIS A 131 -5.74 -10.13 21.88
N ILE A 132 -4.81 -11.08 21.77
CA ILE A 132 -3.93 -11.25 20.60
C ILE A 132 -4.74 -11.78 19.41
N ASP A 133 -5.70 -12.67 19.64
CA ASP A 133 -6.62 -13.13 18.60
C ASP A 133 -7.59 -12.04 18.12
N ALA A 134 -8.02 -11.15 19.01
CA ALA A 134 -8.76 -9.96 18.63
C ALA A 134 -7.90 -9.07 17.72
N ALA A 135 -6.66 -8.79 18.11
CA ALA A 135 -5.72 -8.00 17.31
C ALA A 135 -5.46 -8.64 15.93
N LEU A 136 -5.22 -9.96 15.88
CA LEU A 136 -5.07 -10.71 14.64
C LEU A 136 -6.31 -10.56 13.74
N SER A 137 -7.50 -10.66 14.34
CA SER A 137 -8.76 -10.49 13.61
C SER A 137 -8.87 -9.09 12.99
N PHE A 138 -8.47 -8.04 13.70
CA PHE A 138 -8.49 -6.67 13.17
C PHE A 138 -7.57 -6.55 11.96
N TYR A 139 -6.32 -6.99 12.07
CA TYR A 139 -5.38 -6.95 10.96
C TYR A 139 -5.85 -7.78 9.75
N LEU A 140 -6.44 -8.96 9.98
CA LEU A 140 -7.02 -9.78 8.92
C LEU A 140 -8.16 -9.05 8.19
N ASN A 141 -9.03 -8.36 8.94
CA ASN A 141 -10.12 -7.58 8.37
C ASN A 141 -9.59 -6.47 7.45
N GLU A 142 -8.61 -5.72 7.95
CA GLU A 142 -7.97 -4.59 7.29
C GLU A 142 -7.26 -4.95 5.97
N ILE A 143 -6.79 -6.19 5.82
CA ILE A 143 -6.21 -6.68 4.56
C ILE A 143 -7.22 -7.39 3.65
N GLY A 144 -8.51 -7.36 4.00
CA GLY A 144 -9.60 -7.95 3.20
C GLY A 144 -9.93 -9.41 3.50
N MET A 145 -9.30 -10.03 4.50
CA MET A 145 -9.63 -11.40 4.96
C MET A 145 -10.84 -11.41 5.90
N VAL A 146 -11.92 -10.75 5.48
CA VAL A 146 -13.10 -10.45 6.30
C VAL A 146 -13.75 -11.71 6.90
N LYS A 147 -13.86 -12.79 6.12
CA LYS A 147 -14.47 -14.05 6.58
C LYS A 147 -13.64 -14.70 7.71
N GLN A 148 -12.32 -14.75 7.54
CA GLN A 148 -11.40 -15.31 8.53
C GLN A 148 -11.35 -14.44 9.79
N ALA A 149 -11.25 -13.12 9.60
CA ALA A 149 -11.29 -12.14 10.68
C ALA A 149 -12.56 -12.30 11.52
N ARG A 150 -13.73 -12.35 10.88
CA ARG A 150 -15.01 -12.50 11.56
C ARG A 150 -15.10 -13.81 12.34
N LYS A 151 -14.70 -14.94 11.74
CA LYS A 151 -14.73 -16.24 12.42
C LYS A 151 -13.87 -16.21 13.70
N LEU A 152 -12.67 -15.66 13.61
CA LEU A 152 -11.76 -15.54 14.75
C LEU A 152 -12.33 -14.59 15.81
N LEU A 153 -12.89 -13.45 15.41
CA LEU A 153 -13.44 -12.46 16.32
C LEU A 153 -14.71 -12.93 17.04
N LEU A 154 -15.55 -13.74 16.38
CA LEU A 154 -16.68 -14.42 17.03
C LEU A 154 -16.18 -15.40 18.08
N SER A 155 -15.19 -16.23 17.76
CA SER A 155 -14.57 -17.13 18.74
C SER A 155 -14.02 -16.37 19.94
N VAL A 156 -13.35 -15.23 19.73
CA VAL A 156 -12.84 -14.38 20.81
C VAL A 156 -13.96 -13.89 21.73
N ARG A 157 -15.04 -13.39 21.15
CA ARG A 157 -16.22 -12.92 21.90
C ARG A 157 -16.91 -14.06 22.65
N ASP A 158 -17.10 -15.20 22.01
CA ASP A 158 -17.81 -16.35 22.57
C ASP A 158 -17.03 -17.00 23.73
N ASN A 159 -15.70 -16.78 23.80
CA ASN A 159 -14.86 -17.13 24.94
C ASN A 159 -14.77 -16.02 26.01
N GLY A 160 -15.66 -15.03 25.97
CA GLY A 160 -15.82 -14.02 27.02
C GLY A 160 -14.94 -12.76 26.86
N PHE A 161 -14.09 -12.67 25.83
CA PHE A 161 -13.30 -11.46 25.58
C PHE A 161 -14.09 -10.47 24.71
N THR A 162 -14.78 -9.54 25.36
CA THR A 162 -15.58 -8.51 24.69
C THR A 162 -15.10 -7.11 25.06
N THR A 163 -14.78 -6.30 24.05
CA THR A 163 -14.40 -4.89 24.21
C THR A 163 -15.17 -4.03 23.19
N GLY A 164 -15.15 -2.70 23.38
CA GLY A 164 -15.78 -1.77 22.42
C GLY A 164 -15.25 -1.94 20.99
N ILE A 165 -13.94 -2.19 20.85
CA ILE A 165 -13.29 -2.39 19.54
C ILE A 165 -13.72 -3.72 18.91
N VAL A 166 -13.81 -4.80 19.69
CA VAL A 166 -14.32 -6.10 19.21
C VAL A 166 -15.73 -5.95 18.63
N ASN A 167 -16.61 -5.23 19.34
CA ASN A 167 -17.99 -5.01 18.87
C ASN A 167 -18.04 -4.15 17.61
N GLN A 168 -17.18 -3.13 17.50
CA GLN A 168 -17.11 -2.28 16.30
C GLN A 168 -16.76 -3.09 15.05
N TYR A 169 -15.76 -3.98 15.13
CA TYR A 169 -15.35 -4.83 14.00
C TYR A 169 -16.40 -5.92 13.67
N LEU A 170 -17.09 -6.48 14.67
CA LEU A 170 -18.18 -7.43 14.41
C LEU A 170 -19.36 -6.77 13.67
N ASN A 171 -19.67 -5.52 14.01
CA ASN A 171 -20.74 -4.78 13.37
C ASN A 171 -20.38 -4.37 11.94
N SER A 172 -19.14 -3.94 11.68
CA SER A 172 -18.69 -3.59 10.31
C SER A 172 -18.65 -4.80 9.37
N THR A 173 -18.34 -6.00 9.89
CA THR A 173 -18.40 -7.24 9.09
C THR A 173 -19.82 -7.76 8.84
N ASN A 174 -20.83 -7.31 9.60
CA ASN A 174 -22.24 -7.67 9.35
C ASN A 174 -22.78 -6.98 8.10
N THR A 175 -22.49 -5.68 7.93
CA THR A 175 -22.98 -4.87 6.81
C THR A 175 -22.43 -5.33 5.45
N LEU A 176 -21.19 -5.79 5.39
CA LEU A 176 -20.55 -6.25 4.13
C LEU A 176 -21.14 -7.56 3.57
N ASN A 177 -21.81 -8.39 4.39
CA ASN A 177 -22.44 -9.62 3.90
C ASN A 177 -23.84 -9.37 3.29
N TYR A 178 -24.48 -8.23 3.57
CA TYR A 178 -25.79 -7.90 3.01
C TYR A 178 -25.72 -7.33 1.58
N GLU A 179 -24.57 -6.82 1.14
CA GLU A 179 -24.40 -6.28 -0.21
C GLU A 179 -23.97 -7.34 -1.24
N GLY A 180 -23.54 -8.53 -0.79
CA GLY A 180 -23.10 -9.63 -1.67
C GLY A 180 -24.19 -10.60 -2.11
N ASP A 181 -25.41 -10.51 -1.55
CA ASP A 181 -26.50 -11.48 -1.77
C ASP A 181 -27.71 -10.89 -2.52
N ASN A 182 -27.66 -9.60 -2.88
CA ASN A 182 -28.73 -8.90 -3.63
C ASN A 182 -28.44 -8.79 -5.15
N GLY A 183 -27.70 -9.76 -5.69
CA GLY A 183 -27.47 -9.91 -7.13
C GLY A 183 -28.08 -11.21 -7.64
N LYS A 184 -29.42 -11.28 -7.68
CA LYS A 184 -30.16 -12.21 -8.54
C LYS A 184 -30.61 -11.48 -9.79
#